data_AF-A0A8J7TPQ0-F1
#
_entry.id   AF-A0A8J7TPQ0-F1
#
_cell.length_a   1.000
_cell.length_b   1.000
_cell.length_c   1.000
_cell.angle_alpha   90.00
_cell.angle_beta   90.00
_cell.angle_gamma   90.00
#
_symmetry.space_group_name_H-M   'P 1'
#
loop_
_entity.id
_entity.type
_entity.pdbx_description
1 polymer ?
#
loop_
_entity_poly.entity_id
_entity_poly.type
_entity_poly.pdbx_seq_one_letter_code
_entity_poly.pdbx_strand_id
1 'polypeptide(L)'
;MPTDLRQLLEDSSIVGAATLVRAEKLARLSGLSLGKSLISLDSISLNELEAALEARHMIDDGLISHDCACRAMQTVRRRGWNLTDSLMAIDAEAFTARRSRLGELFLDAGIVDDRQLEICLNSATFVGYPLGKTLTIFDTVDEALITKSLDWQKQLRLGQLDRKETLNRIRELHQSKTRIDRSGAKLEQLLEAAELSAATEPSTRKDGDVRSIDSLTRLHSLDRKTIIASVKLISLVQEGLISMKEAAKLLKYIDKYTDGSAQESPDNSLLDFLRQTGLLDAKRCRQLFDELEETELKDPARLTEALLSRYREDTELIKSATVLYQLLQTKKLNREEALLTFGFLKFGLARS
;
A
#
# COMPACT_ATOMS: atom_id res chain seq x y z
N MET A 1 -2.61 -9.22 -25.55
CA MET A 1 -1.62 -8.12 -25.52
C MET A 1 -2.01 -7.23 -24.35
N PRO A 2 -1.10 -6.89 -23.43
CA PRO A 2 -1.46 -6.03 -22.31
C PRO A 2 -1.91 -4.68 -22.87
N THR A 3 -3.16 -4.30 -22.59
CA THR A 3 -3.73 -3.05 -23.11
C THR A 3 -3.07 -1.89 -22.40
N ASP A 4 -2.39 -1.01 -23.12
CA ASP A 4 -1.83 0.19 -22.48
C ASP A 4 -2.93 1.18 -22.12
N LEU A 5 -2.84 1.79 -20.93
CA LEU A 5 -3.79 2.80 -20.44
C LEU A 5 -4.05 3.89 -21.49
N ARG A 6 -2.98 4.27 -22.22
CA ARG A 6 -3.03 5.18 -23.36
C ARG A 6 -4.03 4.71 -24.43
N GLN A 7 -3.91 3.45 -24.84
CA GLN A 7 -4.72 2.85 -25.88
C GLN A 7 -6.19 2.75 -25.44
N LEU A 8 -6.46 2.34 -24.20
CA LEU A 8 -7.83 2.30 -23.68
C LEU A 8 -8.49 3.69 -23.67
N LEU A 9 -7.75 4.74 -23.28
CA LEU A 9 -8.25 6.12 -23.26
C LEU A 9 -8.50 6.69 -24.67
N GLU A 10 -7.67 6.31 -25.63
CA GLU A 10 -7.81 6.66 -27.04
C GLU A 10 -9.01 5.95 -27.68
N ASP A 11 -9.07 4.62 -27.53
CA ASP A 11 -10.11 3.77 -28.13
C ASP A 11 -11.50 4.01 -27.52
N SER A 12 -11.57 4.34 -26.23
CA SER A 12 -12.83 4.77 -25.57
C SER A 12 -13.29 6.18 -25.98
N SER A 13 -12.48 6.92 -26.77
CA SER A 13 -12.75 8.31 -27.17
C SER A 13 -12.89 9.29 -26.00
N ILE A 14 -12.30 8.97 -24.84
CA ILE A 14 -12.24 9.88 -23.68
C ILE A 14 -11.21 10.98 -23.90
N VAL A 15 -10.07 10.62 -24.51
CA VAL A 15 -8.96 11.53 -24.81
C VAL A 15 -8.53 11.35 -26.26
N GLY A 16 -8.42 12.44 -27.01
CA GLY A 16 -7.90 12.39 -28.38
C GLY A 16 -6.37 12.24 -28.45
N ALA A 17 -5.88 11.69 -29.55
CA ALA A 17 -4.46 11.43 -29.82
C ALA A 17 -3.55 12.66 -29.57
N ALA A 18 -3.97 13.86 -30.01
CA ALA A 18 -3.20 15.09 -29.82
C ALA A 18 -3.01 15.45 -28.34
N THR A 19 -4.04 15.24 -27.52
CA THR A 19 -4.01 15.49 -26.08
C THR A 19 -3.14 14.47 -25.36
N LEU A 20 -3.18 13.20 -25.77
CA LEU A 20 -2.29 12.15 -25.25
C LEU A 20 -0.81 12.48 -25.51
N VAL A 21 -0.46 12.91 -26.72
CA VAL A 21 0.91 13.32 -27.06
C VAL A 21 1.37 14.50 -26.19
N ARG A 22 0.49 15.48 -25.95
CA ARG A 22 0.78 16.63 -25.08
C ARG A 22 0.98 16.18 -23.63
N ALA A 23 0.13 15.30 -23.13
CA ALA A 23 0.22 14.76 -21.78
C ALA A 23 1.49 13.92 -21.55
N GLU A 24 1.89 13.12 -22.53
CA GLU A 24 3.16 12.39 -22.49
C GLU A 24 4.38 13.31 -22.48
N LYS A 25 4.34 14.39 -23.26
CA LYS A 25 5.40 15.41 -23.24
C LYS A 25 5.49 16.08 -21.87
N LEU A 26 4.34 16.41 -21.27
CA LEU A 26 4.27 16.95 -19.92
C LEU A 26 4.81 15.93 -18.89
N ALA A 27 4.42 14.66 -18.97
CA ALA A 27 4.88 13.58 -18.12
C ALA A 27 6.41 13.45 -18.15
N ARG A 28 7.01 13.46 -19.35
CA ARG A 28 8.47 13.40 -19.52
C ARG A 28 9.20 14.61 -18.93
N LEU A 29 8.64 15.81 -19.10
CA LEU A 29 9.25 17.05 -18.61
C LEU A 29 9.11 17.25 -17.09
N SER A 30 8.03 16.74 -16.50
CA SER A 30 7.68 16.94 -15.09
C SER A 30 7.93 15.73 -14.19
N GLY A 31 8.28 14.57 -14.77
CA GLY A 31 8.41 13.30 -14.04
C GLY A 31 7.08 12.74 -13.51
N LEU A 32 5.93 13.29 -13.93
CA LEU A 32 4.60 12.79 -13.56
C LEU A 32 4.20 11.57 -14.39
N SER A 33 3.29 10.74 -13.88
CA SER A 33 2.69 9.67 -14.68
C SER A 33 1.74 10.24 -15.73
N LEU A 34 1.53 9.52 -16.84
CA LEU A 34 0.64 9.93 -17.93
C LEU A 34 -0.76 10.34 -17.42
N GLY A 35 -1.34 9.55 -16.51
CA GLY A 35 -2.64 9.84 -15.91
C GLY A 35 -2.65 11.15 -15.11
N LYS A 36 -1.62 11.41 -14.29
CA LYS A 36 -1.50 12.67 -13.55
C LYS A 36 -1.33 13.87 -14.49
N SER A 37 -0.56 13.71 -15.56
CA SER A 37 -0.41 14.74 -16.58
C SER A 37 -1.71 15.02 -17.35
N LEU A 38 -2.56 14.02 -17.56
CA LEU A 38 -3.88 14.20 -18.19
C LEU A 38 -4.86 14.95 -17.27
N ILE A 39 -4.83 14.69 -15.96
CA ILE A 39 -5.58 15.47 -14.97
C ILE A 39 -5.08 16.91 -14.92
N SER A 40 -3.76 17.13 -14.89
CA SER A 40 -3.18 18.48 -14.90
C SER A 40 -3.48 19.29 -16.16
N LEU A 41 -3.86 18.62 -17.25
CA LEU A 41 -4.30 19.25 -18.49
C LEU A 41 -5.84 19.37 -18.58
N ASP A 42 -6.56 19.16 -17.47
CA ASP A 42 -8.02 19.14 -17.35
C ASP A 42 -8.71 18.28 -18.44
N SER A 43 -8.01 17.23 -18.89
CA SER A 43 -8.47 16.40 -20.01
C SER A 43 -9.25 15.17 -19.55
N ILE A 44 -8.99 14.73 -18.31
CA ILE A 44 -9.75 13.69 -17.60
C ILE A 44 -9.91 14.07 -16.13
N SER A 45 -10.96 13.56 -15.48
CA SER A 45 -11.14 13.66 -14.03
C SER A 45 -10.39 12.55 -13.28
N LEU A 46 -10.26 12.69 -11.94
CA LEU A 46 -9.73 11.62 -11.09
C LEU A 46 -10.56 10.34 -11.20
N ASN A 47 -11.89 10.45 -11.17
CA ASN A 47 -12.80 9.31 -11.33
C ASN A 47 -12.60 8.59 -12.68
N GLU A 48 -12.37 9.33 -13.76
CA GLU A 48 -12.10 8.73 -15.07
C GLU A 48 -10.74 8.03 -15.13
N LEU A 49 -9.73 8.58 -14.46
CA LEU A 49 -8.43 7.91 -14.37
C LEU A 49 -8.53 6.62 -13.56
N GLU A 50 -9.21 6.66 -12.41
CA GLU A 50 -9.45 5.48 -11.55
C GLU A 50 -10.23 4.40 -12.30
N ALA A 51 -11.30 4.79 -13.00
CA ALA A 51 -12.08 3.90 -13.84
C ALA A 51 -11.25 3.30 -14.98
N ALA A 52 -10.40 4.07 -15.65
CA ALA A 52 -9.56 3.58 -16.75
C ALA A 52 -8.51 2.58 -16.26
N LEU A 53 -7.90 2.83 -15.09
CA LEU A 53 -6.96 1.91 -14.46
C LEU A 53 -7.64 0.61 -14.03
N GLU A 54 -8.82 0.72 -13.42
CA GLU A 54 -9.58 -0.46 -13.02
C GLU A 54 -10.02 -1.29 -14.24
N ALA A 55 -10.53 -0.64 -15.29
CA ALA A 55 -10.94 -1.31 -16.52
C ALA A 55 -9.76 -2.01 -17.21
N ARG A 56 -8.59 -1.38 -17.26
CA ARG A 56 -7.35 -2.00 -17.75
C ARG A 56 -7.02 -3.26 -16.96
N HIS A 57 -7.07 -3.20 -15.63
CA HIS A 57 -6.79 -4.38 -14.81
C HIS A 57 -7.82 -5.50 -15.04
N MET A 58 -9.10 -5.15 -15.22
CA MET A 58 -10.14 -6.13 -15.56
C MET A 58 -9.95 -6.75 -16.95
N ILE A 59 -9.42 -6.02 -17.93
CA ILE A 59 -9.03 -6.58 -19.24
C ILE A 59 -7.84 -7.53 -19.08
N ASP A 60 -6.81 -7.11 -18.35
CA ASP A 60 -5.59 -7.91 -18.11
C ASP A 60 -5.93 -9.22 -17.37
N ASP A 61 -6.90 -9.19 -16.45
CA ASP A 61 -7.43 -10.35 -15.73
C ASP A 61 -8.41 -11.21 -16.56
N GLY A 62 -8.76 -10.78 -17.79
CA GLY A 62 -9.71 -11.45 -18.66
C GLY A 62 -11.17 -11.40 -18.19
N LEU A 63 -11.52 -10.46 -17.30
CA LEU A 63 -12.85 -10.30 -16.73
C LEU A 63 -13.82 -9.57 -17.67
N ILE A 64 -13.30 -8.67 -18.50
CA ILE A 64 -14.09 -7.92 -19.49
C ILE A 64 -13.32 -7.85 -20.81
N SER A 65 -14.07 -7.77 -21.91
CA SER A 65 -13.48 -7.50 -23.22
C SER A 65 -13.05 -6.03 -23.33
N HIS A 66 -12.09 -5.75 -24.21
CA HIS A 66 -11.65 -4.40 -24.52
C HIS A 66 -12.81 -3.50 -24.99
N ASP A 67 -13.72 -4.05 -25.81
CA ASP A 67 -14.92 -3.33 -26.28
C ASP A 67 -15.86 -2.98 -25.11
N CYS A 68 -16.08 -3.93 -24.21
CA CYS A 68 -16.90 -3.70 -23.01
C CYS A 68 -16.31 -2.58 -22.14
N ALA A 69 -14.99 -2.60 -21.92
CA ALA A 69 -14.28 -1.54 -21.21
C ALA A 69 -14.46 -0.17 -21.90
N CYS A 70 -14.32 -0.09 -23.24
CA CYS A 70 -14.50 1.17 -23.97
C CYS A 70 -15.91 1.76 -23.78
N ARG A 71 -16.95 0.93 -23.89
CA ARG A 71 -18.35 1.36 -23.67
C ARG A 71 -18.59 1.81 -22.23
N ALA A 72 -18.05 1.07 -21.24
CA ALA A 72 -18.14 1.42 -19.83
C ALA A 72 -17.49 2.78 -19.55
N MET A 73 -16.28 2.98 -20.08
CA MET A 73 -15.54 4.24 -19.99
C MET A 73 -16.32 5.42 -20.61
N GLN A 74 -17.00 5.22 -21.74
CA GLN A 74 -17.87 6.25 -22.31
C GLN A 74 -19.05 6.61 -21.39
N THR A 75 -19.59 5.63 -20.66
CA THR A 75 -20.69 5.85 -19.71
C THR A 75 -20.21 6.58 -18.46
N VAL A 76 -19.01 6.24 -17.94
CA VAL A 76 -18.32 6.98 -16.88
C VAL A 76 -18.22 8.47 -17.24
N ARG A 77 -17.69 8.79 -18.43
CA ARG A 77 -17.54 10.18 -18.91
C ARG A 77 -18.88 10.89 -19.08
N ARG A 78 -19.89 10.23 -19.66
CA ARG A 78 -21.19 10.85 -19.96
C ARG A 78 -22.05 11.08 -18.72
N ARG A 79 -22.00 10.17 -17.74
CA ARG A 79 -22.89 10.19 -16.57
C ARG A 79 -22.19 10.57 -15.27
N GLY A 80 -20.86 10.65 -15.26
CA GLY A 80 -20.07 10.87 -14.05
C GLY A 80 -20.11 9.69 -13.08
N TRP A 81 -20.51 8.51 -13.54
CA TRP A 81 -20.58 7.30 -12.72
C TRP A 81 -19.20 6.71 -12.47
N ASN A 82 -19.07 5.87 -11.44
CA ASN A 82 -17.89 5.01 -11.31
C ASN A 82 -17.93 3.89 -12.36
N LEU A 83 -16.82 3.16 -12.52
CA LEU A 83 -16.72 2.06 -13.48
C LEU A 83 -17.75 0.95 -13.18
N THR A 84 -17.98 0.63 -11.91
CA THR A 84 -18.91 -0.42 -11.48
C THR A 84 -20.31 -0.20 -12.01
N ASP A 85 -20.86 0.99 -11.76
CA ASP A 85 -22.23 1.34 -12.14
C ASP A 85 -22.36 1.44 -13.66
N SER A 86 -21.29 1.89 -14.31
CA SER A 86 -21.19 1.95 -15.78
C SER A 86 -21.18 0.55 -16.41
N LEU A 87 -20.43 -0.39 -15.84
CA LEU A 87 -20.45 -1.78 -16.28
C LEU A 87 -21.81 -2.40 -16.04
N MET A 88 -22.42 -2.21 -14.86
CA MET A 88 -23.74 -2.75 -14.56
C MET A 88 -24.83 -2.32 -15.55
N ALA A 89 -24.76 -1.08 -16.03
CA ALA A 89 -25.73 -0.56 -16.99
C ALA A 89 -25.52 -1.03 -18.43
N ILE A 90 -24.34 -1.55 -18.77
CA ILE A 90 -23.98 -1.95 -20.14
C ILE A 90 -23.90 -3.47 -20.26
N ASP A 91 -23.49 -4.15 -19.19
CA ASP A 91 -23.19 -5.57 -19.18
C ASP A 91 -23.23 -6.17 -17.75
N ALA A 92 -24.20 -7.04 -17.50
CA ALA A 92 -24.34 -7.71 -16.21
C ALA A 92 -23.22 -8.74 -15.95
N GLU A 93 -22.66 -9.36 -17.00
CA GLU A 93 -21.62 -10.39 -16.85
C GLU A 93 -20.31 -9.77 -16.34
N ALA A 94 -19.95 -8.59 -16.83
CA ALA A 94 -18.79 -7.83 -16.36
C ALA A 94 -18.86 -7.48 -14.87
N PHE A 95 -20.05 -7.13 -14.37
CA PHE A 95 -20.29 -6.88 -12.94
C PHE A 95 -20.12 -8.16 -12.11
N THR A 96 -20.64 -9.30 -12.60
CA THR A 96 -20.42 -10.60 -11.93
C THR A 96 -18.95 -11.02 -11.93
N ALA A 97 -18.20 -10.68 -12.97
CA ALA A 97 -16.77 -10.93 -13.09
C ALA A 97 -15.96 -10.07 -12.10
N ARG A 98 -16.30 -8.79 -11.89
CA ARG A 98 -15.73 -7.95 -10.81
C ARG A 98 -15.93 -8.61 -9.44
N ARG A 99 -17.16 -9.04 -9.17
CA ARG A 99 -17.55 -9.76 -7.95
C ARG A 99 -16.79 -11.08 -7.78
N SER A 100 -16.14 -11.63 -8.80
CA SER A 100 -15.29 -12.82 -8.68
C SER A 100 -13.91 -12.54 -8.06
N ARG A 101 -13.48 -11.29 -7.86
CA ARG A 101 -12.19 -10.96 -7.23
C ARG A 101 -12.09 -11.55 -5.82
N LEU A 102 -10.88 -11.95 -5.41
CA LEU A 102 -10.69 -12.74 -4.19
C LEU A 102 -11.13 -11.95 -2.94
N GLY A 103 -10.76 -10.67 -2.88
CA GLY A 103 -11.19 -9.77 -1.81
C GLY A 103 -12.72 -9.62 -1.73
N GLU A 104 -13.39 -9.49 -2.87
CA GLU A 104 -14.86 -9.38 -2.94
C GLU A 104 -15.56 -10.70 -2.59
N LEU A 105 -14.97 -11.84 -2.97
CA LEU A 105 -15.47 -13.16 -2.55
C LEU A 105 -15.34 -13.35 -1.03
N PHE A 106 -14.26 -12.88 -0.41
CA PHE A 106 -14.08 -12.96 1.03
C PHE A 106 -14.97 -11.99 1.80
N LEU A 107 -15.17 -10.78 1.26
CA LEU A 107 -16.12 -9.81 1.80
C LEU A 107 -17.55 -10.38 1.78
N ASP A 108 -18.00 -10.88 0.62
CA ASP A 108 -19.34 -11.45 0.46
C ASP A 108 -19.53 -12.76 1.24
N ALA A 109 -18.44 -13.53 1.44
CA ALA A 109 -18.47 -14.72 2.27
C ALA A 109 -18.51 -14.40 3.77
N GLY A 110 -18.25 -13.15 4.17
CA GLY A 110 -18.19 -12.72 5.57
C GLY A 110 -16.90 -13.12 6.28
N ILE A 111 -15.83 -13.37 5.52
CA ILE A 111 -14.51 -13.74 6.04
C ILE A 111 -13.73 -12.50 6.46
N VAL A 112 -13.91 -11.39 5.72
CA VAL A 112 -13.35 -10.07 6.02
C VAL A 112 -14.46 -9.02 5.93
N ASP A 113 -14.31 -7.92 6.66
CA ASP A 113 -15.16 -6.72 6.50
C ASP A 113 -14.50 -5.67 5.58
N ASP A 114 -15.24 -4.61 5.24
CA ASP A 114 -14.78 -3.55 4.35
C ASP A 114 -13.48 -2.87 4.82
N ARG A 115 -13.36 -2.61 6.13
CA ARG A 115 -12.18 -1.94 6.71
C ARG A 115 -10.98 -2.87 6.67
N GLN A 116 -11.17 -4.13 7.01
CA GLN A 116 -10.12 -5.16 6.97
C GLN A 116 -9.59 -5.33 5.55
N LEU A 117 -10.49 -5.42 4.58
CA LEU A 117 -10.12 -5.53 3.17
C LEU A 117 -9.37 -4.29 2.69
N GLU A 118 -9.81 -3.09 3.06
CA GLU A 118 -9.13 -1.83 2.72
C GLU A 118 -7.70 -1.78 3.28
N ILE A 119 -7.52 -2.12 4.56
CA ILE A 119 -6.19 -2.17 5.19
C ILE A 119 -5.31 -3.19 4.46
N CYS A 120 -5.82 -4.38 4.16
CA CYS A 120 -5.06 -5.43 3.50
C CYS A 120 -4.67 -5.06 2.07
N LEU A 121 -5.57 -4.42 1.31
CA LEU A 121 -5.28 -3.93 -0.05
C LEU A 121 -4.19 -2.87 -0.02
N ASN A 122 -4.31 -1.90 0.88
CA ASN A 122 -3.32 -0.84 1.08
C ASN A 122 -1.94 -1.40 1.43
N SER A 123 -1.87 -2.34 2.38
CA SER A 123 -0.64 -3.00 2.76
C SER A 123 -0.07 -3.86 1.62
N ALA A 124 -0.91 -4.58 0.88
CA ALA A 124 -0.49 -5.38 -0.27
C ALA A 124 0.15 -4.53 -1.37
N THR A 125 -0.47 -3.41 -1.73
CA THR A 125 0.06 -2.45 -2.71
C THR A 125 1.39 -1.88 -2.26
N PHE A 126 1.48 -1.47 -0.99
CA PHE A 126 2.70 -0.88 -0.45
C PHE A 126 3.86 -1.86 -0.39
N VAL A 127 3.60 -3.06 0.12
CA VAL A 127 4.65 -4.06 0.35
C VAL A 127 5.04 -4.78 -0.95
N GLY A 128 4.18 -4.72 -1.97
CA GLY A 128 4.33 -5.45 -3.23
C GLY A 128 3.99 -6.93 -3.12
N TYR A 129 3.18 -7.32 -2.14
CA TYR A 129 2.72 -8.71 -1.98
C TYR A 129 1.32 -8.91 -2.55
N PRO A 130 1.00 -10.11 -3.05
CA PRO A 130 -0.38 -10.46 -3.40
C PRO A 130 -1.30 -10.32 -2.18
N LEU A 131 -2.55 -9.88 -2.39
CA LEU A 131 -3.55 -9.72 -1.33
C LEU A 131 -3.66 -10.95 -0.42
N GLY A 132 -3.61 -12.16 -1.00
CA GLY A 132 -3.66 -13.41 -0.24
C GLY A 132 -2.52 -13.56 0.79
N LYS A 133 -1.29 -13.14 0.45
CA LYS A 133 -0.15 -13.16 1.39
C LYS A 133 -0.31 -12.11 2.50
N THR A 134 -0.88 -10.95 2.17
CA THR A 134 -1.16 -9.92 3.18
C THR A 134 -2.25 -10.37 4.16
N LEU A 135 -3.31 -11.01 3.65
CA LEU A 135 -4.40 -11.57 4.47
C LEU A 135 -3.90 -12.64 5.45
N THR A 136 -2.96 -13.49 5.04
CA THR A 136 -2.35 -14.47 5.95
C THR A 136 -1.44 -13.81 7.00
N ILE A 137 -0.74 -12.73 6.66
CA ILE A 137 0.07 -11.97 7.63
C ILE A 137 -0.79 -11.34 8.72
N PHE A 138 -1.98 -10.85 8.37
CA PHE A 138 -2.96 -10.34 9.33
C PHE A 138 -3.74 -11.43 10.07
N ASP A 139 -3.49 -12.71 9.77
CA ASP A 139 -4.21 -13.88 10.27
C ASP A 139 -5.74 -13.79 10.08
N THR A 140 -6.19 -13.03 9.08
CA THR A 140 -7.62 -12.99 8.72
C THR A 140 -8.03 -14.24 7.97
N VAL A 141 -7.08 -14.86 7.26
CA VAL A 141 -7.33 -16.00 6.38
C VAL A 141 -6.10 -16.92 6.39
N ASP A 142 -6.29 -18.24 6.43
CA ASP A 142 -5.19 -19.20 6.33
C ASP A 142 -4.77 -19.48 4.87
N GLU A 143 -3.52 -19.91 4.67
CA GLU A 143 -2.96 -20.13 3.33
C GLU A 143 -3.74 -21.16 2.51
N ALA A 144 -4.22 -22.23 3.14
CA ALA A 144 -4.96 -23.26 2.41
C ALA A 144 -6.39 -22.82 2.05
N LEU A 145 -7.00 -21.90 2.80
CA LEU A 145 -8.22 -21.19 2.41
C LEU A 145 -7.95 -20.24 1.24
N ILE A 146 -6.82 -19.53 1.21
CA ILE A 146 -6.39 -18.75 0.04
C ILE A 146 -6.28 -19.67 -1.20
N THR A 147 -5.52 -20.76 -1.12
CA THR A 147 -5.28 -21.67 -2.25
C THR A 147 -6.59 -22.21 -2.82
N LYS A 148 -7.47 -22.75 -1.96
CA LYS A 148 -8.76 -23.30 -2.40
C LYS A 148 -9.69 -22.24 -2.97
N SER A 149 -9.67 -21.03 -2.41
CA SER A 149 -10.50 -19.94 -2.90
C SER A 149 -10.03 -19.42 -4.26
N LEU A 150 -8.73 -19.45 -4.55
CA LEU A 150 -8.20 -19.18 -5.90
C LEU A 150 -8.65 -20.24 -6.91
N ASP A 151 -8.66 -21.52 -6.54
CA ASP A 151 -9.17 -22.60 -7.40
C ASP A 151 -10.67 -22.40 -7.71
N TRP A 152 -11.48 -22.09 -6.70
CA TRP A 152 -12.92 -21.84 -6.90
C TRP A 152 -13.19 -20.55 -7.65
N GLN A 153 -12.41 -19.48 -7.41
CA GLN A 153 -12.45 -18.27 -8.20
C GLN A 153 -12.19 -18.56 -9.68
N LYS A 154 -11.20 -19.39 -9.99
CA LYS A 154 -10.92 -19.80 -11.37
C LYS A 154 -12.09 -20.57 -11.98
N GLN A 155 -12.69 -21.51 -11.24
CA GLN A 155 -13.87 -22.26 -11.70
C GLN A 155 -15.09 -21.36 -11.91
N LEU A 156 -15.31 -20.39 -11.02
CA LEU A 156 -16.36 -19.37 -11.14
C LEU A 156 -16.18 -18.54 -12.41
N ARG A 157 -14.95 -18.08 -12.69
CA ARG A 157 -14.64 -17.33 -13.92
C ARG A 157 -14.80 -18.15 -15.20
N LEU A 158 -14.63 -19.47 -15.11
CA LEU A 158 -14.87 -20.40 -16.22
C LEU A 158 -16.35 -20.81 -16.35
N GLY A 159 -17.25 -20.29 -15.50
CA GLY A 159 -18.68 -20.65 -15.49
C GLY A 159 -18.96 -22.08 -15.01
N GLN A 160 -17.97 -22.75 -14.41
CA GLN A 160 -18.07 -24.13 -13.93
C GLN A 160 -18.69 -24.22 -12.53
N LEU A 161 -18.69 -23.11 -11.80
CA LEU A 161 -19.19 -23.00 -10.43
C LEU A 161 -20.04 -21.74 -10.31
N ASP A 162 -21.20 -21.85 -9.65
CA ASP A 162 -22.02 -20.67 -9.36
C ASP A 162 -21.42 -19.85 -8.20
N ARG A 163 -21.68 -18.55 -8.18
CA ARG A 163 -21.25 -17.65 -7.11
C ARG A 163 -21.76 -18.13 -5.76
N LYS A 164 -23.05 -18.47 -5.65
CA LYS A 164 -23.64 -18.87 -4.37
C LYS A 164 -22.96 -20.12 -3.83
N GLU A 165 -22.69 -21.08 -4.70
CA GLU A 165 -21.97 -22.30 -4.35
C GLU A 165 -20.52 -22.01 -3.95
N THR A 166 -19.84 -21.13 -4.68
CA THR A 166 -18.49 -20.65 -4.34
C THR A 166 -18.43 -20.05 -2.94
N LEU A 167 -19.36 -19.14 -2.61
CA LEU A 167 -19.42 -18.50 -1.30
C LEU A 167 -19.69 -19.51 -0.18
N ASN A 168 -20.55 -20.50 -0.42
CA ASN A 168 -20.81 -21.56 0.55
C ASN A 168 -19.57 -22.42 0.80
N ARG A 169 -18.85 -22.83 -0.25
CA ARG A 169 -17.60 -23.61 -0.12
C ARG A 169 -16.52 -22.85 0.66
N ILE A 170 -16.38 -21.53 0.42
CA ILE A 170 -15.48 -20.65 1.19
C ILE A 170 -15.85 -20.64 2.68
N ARG A 171 -17.13 -20.44 2.99
CA ARG A 171 -17.62 -20.42 4.38
C ARG A 171 -17.43 -21.76 5.09
N GLU A 172 -17.76 -22.87 4.43
CA GLU A 172 -17.60 -24.23 4.97
C GLU A 172 -16.14 -24.54 5.30
N LEU A 173 -15.23 -24.21 4.38
CA LEU A 173 -13.80 -24.42 4.60
C LEU A 173 -13.27 -23.56 5.75
N HIS A 174 -13.69 -22.28 5.83
CA HIS A 174 -13.30 -21.40 6.94
C HIS A 174 -13.82 -21.88 8.30
N GLN A 175 -15.10 -22.31 8.38
CA GLN A 175 -15.70 -22.85 9.61
C GLN A 175 -15.04 -24.16 10.06
N SER A 176 -14.56 -24.97 9.13
CA SER A 176 -13.87 -26.23 9.46
C SER A 176 -12.50 -26.00 10.11
N LYS A 177 -11.83 -24.89 9.79
CA LYS A 177 -10.44 -24.61 10.19
C LYS A 177 -10.26 -23.59 11.29
N THR A 178 -11.22 -22.69 11.51
CA THR A 178 -11.24 -21.77 12.68
C THR A 178 -11.19 -22.52 14.01
N ARG A 179 -11.39 -23.85 14.02
CA ARG A 179 -11.19 -24.74 15.16
C ARG A 179 -9.74 -25.20 15.39
N ILE A 180 -8.82 -25.00 14.43
CA ILE A 180 -7.53 -25.69 14.39
C ILE A 180 -6.33 -24.72 14.35
N ASP A 181 -6.38 -23.60 13.63
CA ASP A 181 -5.24 -22.67 13.55
C ASP A 181 -5.46 -21.37 14.34
N ARG A 182 -4.69 -21.21 15.41
CA ARG A 182 -4.56 -19.97 16.21
C ARG A 182 -3.25 -19.27 15.86
N SER A 183 -3.11 -18.81 14.62
CA SER A 183 -1.87 -18.22 14.11
C SER A 183 -1.84 -16.68 14.13
N GLY A 184 -2.73 -16.03 14.87
CA GLY A 184 -2.75 -14.58 15.11
C GLY A 184 -1.57 -14.06 15.94
N ALA A 185 -0.65 -14.96 16.28
CA ALA A 185 0.41 -14.69 17.22
C ALA A 185 1.50 -13.77 16.66
N LYS A 186 1.81 -13.75 15.36
CA LYS A 186 3.03 -13.05 14.87
C LYS A 186 2.91 -11.53 14.85
N LEU A 187 1.77 -10.98 14.38
CA LEU A 187 1.56 -9.53 14.40
C LEU A 187 1.41 -9.02 15.82
N GLU A 188 0.63 -9.72 16.65
CA GLU A 188 0.50 -9.42 18.08
C GLU A 188 1.84 -9.50 18.81
N GLN A 189 2.62 -10.58 18.61
CA GLN A 189 3.96 -10.73 19.19
C GLN A 189 4.89 -9.61 18.75
N LEU A 190 4.78 -9.11 17.52
CA LEU A 190 5.62 -8.01 17.03
C LEU A 190 5.27 -6.70 17.73
N LEU A 191 3.98 -6.40 17.84
CA LEU A 191 3.49 -5.20 18.52
C LEU A 191 3.79 -5.24 20.01
N GLU A 192 3.64 -6.40 20.66
CA GLU A 192 4.01 -6.64 22.04
C GLU A 192 5.52 -6.47 22.25
N ALA A 193 6.34 -7.11 21.40
CA ALA A 193 7.81 -6.98 21.46
C ALA A 193 8.31 -5.56 21.16
N ALA A 194 7.55 -4.77 20.40
CA ALA A 194 7.84 -3.36 20.14
C ALA A 194 7.38 -2.42 21.27
N GLU A 195 6.71 -2.94 22.30
CA GLU A 195 6.04 -2.18 23.38
C GLU A 195 4.94 -1.23 22.85
N LEU A 196 4.37 -1.54 21.69
CA LEU A 196 3.28 -0.79 21.07
C LEU A 196 1.90 -1.37 21.44
N SER A 197 1.87 -2.42 22.28
CA SER A 197 0.66 -3.00 22.86
C SER A 197 0.33 -2.34 24.22
N ALA A 198 -0.92 -1.91 24.42
CA ALA A 198 -1.40 -1.40 25.69
C ALA A 198 -1.74 -2.63 26.53
N ALA A 199 -1.20 -2.66 27.74
CA ALA A 199 -1.40 -3.74 28.71
C ALA A 199 -2.83 -4.28 28.67
N THR A 200 -3.00 -5.46 28.08
CA THR A 200 -4.21 -6.23 28.32
C THR A 200 -3.98 -6.94 29.64
N GLU A 201 -4.56 -6.42 30.72
CA GLU A 201 -4.68 -7.20 31.96
C GLU A 201 -5.24 -8.59 31.62
N PRO A 202 -4.73 -9.66 32.24
CA PRO A 202 -5.02 -11.05 31.87
C PRO A 202 -6.40 -11.54 32.35
N SER A 203 -7.45 -10.72 32.27
CA SER A 203 -8.74 -11.02 32.89
C SER A 203 -9.92 -10.58 32.04
N THR A 204 -10.32 -11.45 31.11
CA THR A 204 -11.67 -12.05 30.95
C THR A 204 -11.81 -12.61 29.54
N ARG A 205 -11.11 -13.72 29.29
CA ARG A 205 -11.25 -14.50 28.05
C ARG A 205 -12.64 -15.16 28.04
N LYS A 206 -13.53 -14.68 27.19
CA LYS A 206 -14.64 -15.50 26.68
C LYS A 206 -14.26 -16.02 25.30
N ASP A 207 -14.22 -17.34 25.20
CA ASP A 207 -14.04 -18.08 23.95
C ASP A 207 -15.12 -17.66 22.94
N GLY A 208 -14.71 -17.22 21.75
CA GLY A 208 -15.61 -17.04 20.61
C GLY A 208 -15.30 -15.86 19.70
N ASP A 209 -14.71 -14.78 20.21
CA ASP A 209 -14.46 -13.60 19.40
C ASP A 209 -13.10 -13.70 18.68
N VAL A 210 -13.23 -13.91 17.37
CA VAL A 210 -12.21 -13.76 16.34
C VAL A 210 -11.35 -12.54 16.67
N ARG A 211 -10.06 -12.76 16.93
CA ARG A 211 -9.03 -11.72 16.97
C ARG A 211 -8.80 -11.22 15.55
N SER A 212 -9.75 -10.42 15.09
CA SER A 212 -9.76 -9.76 13.80
C SER A 212 -8.82 -8.56 13.83
N ILE A 213 -8.36 -8.12 12.66
CA ILE A 213 -7.80 -6.79 12.42
C ILE A 213 -8.62 -5.71 13.16
N ASP A 214 -9.94 -5.89 13.27
CA ASP A 214 -10.84 -5.01 14.01
C ASP A 214 -10.48 -4.87 15.51
N SER A 215 -9.98 -5.91 16.18
CA SER A 215 -9.47 -5.79 17.56
C SER A 215 -8.14 -5.02 17.64
N LEU A 216 -7.28 -5.14 16.63
CA LEU A 216 -6.05 -4.33 16.49
C LEU A 216 -6.32 -2.89 16.02
N THR A 217 -7.44 -2.63 15.35
CA THR A 217 -7.84 -1.30 14.87
C THR A 217 -8.72 -0.57 15.89
N ARG A 218 -9.47 -1.30 16.73
CA ARG A 218 -10.36 -0.74 17.77
C ARG A 218 -9.68 -0.51 19.12
N LEU A 219 -8.67 -1.31 19.50
CA LEU A 219 -7.98 -1.18 20.80
C LEU A 219 -6.70 -0.35 20.74
N HIS A 220 -6.25 0.01 19.54
CA HIS A 220 -4.95 0.61 19.34
C HIS A 220 -5.07 1.76 18.36
N SER A 221 -4.72 2.98 18.80
CA SER A 221 -4.53 4.14 17.93
C SER A 221 -3.27 3.98 17.07
N LEU A 222 -3.06 2.83 16.44
CA LEU A 222 -1.91 2.59 15.57
C LEU A 222 -2.17 3.33 14.26
N ASP A 223 -1.27 4.25 13.91
CA ASP A 223 -1.31 4.92 12.62
C ASP A 223 -1.23 3.87 11.49
N ARG A 224 -1.89 4.14 10.36
CA ARG A 224 -1.88 3.30 9.15
C ARG A 224 -0.45 2.93 8.75
N LYS A 225 0.51 3.80 9.01
CA LYS A 225 1.95 3.61 8.77
C LYS A 225 2.54 2.48 9.61
N THR A 226 2.23 2.44 10.90
CA THR A 226 2.72 1.41 11.83
C THR A 226 2.20 0.03 11.41
N ILE A 227 0.95 -0.05 10.97
CA ILE A 227 0.36 -1.30 10.45
C ILE A 227 1.10 -1.79 9.21
N ILE A 228 1.31 -0.92 8.23
CA ILE A 228 2.00 -1.26 6.98
C ILE A 228 3.45 -1.73 7.25
N ALA A 229 4.18 -1.00 8.10
CA ALA A 229 5.54 -1.37 8.50
C ALA A 229 5.58 -2.75 9.18
N SER A 230 4.61 -3.02 10.06
CA SER A 230 4.48 -4.31 10.76
C SER A 230 4.33 -5.47 9.77
N VAL A 231 3.47 -5.32 8.76
CA VAL A 231 3.26 -6.35 7.71
C VAL A 231 4.57 -6.66 6.98
N LYS A 232 5.32 -5.63 6.57
CA LYS A 232 6.60 -5.84 5.89
C LYS A 232 7.59 -6.58 6.77
N LEU A 233 7.72 -6.16 8.03
CA LEU A 233 8.67 -6.75 8.97
C LEU A 233 8.33 -8.20 9.28
N ILE A 234 7.05 -8.55 9.45
CA ILE A 234 6.62 -9.95 9.66
C ILE A 234 7.00 -10.81 8.47
N SER A 235 6.82 -10.33 7.24
CA SER A 235 7.22 -11.10 6.06
C SER A 235 8.72 -11.35 6.03
N LEU A 236 9.54 -10.35 6.39
CA LEU A 236 10.99 -10.53 6.45
C LEU A 236 11.41 -11.52 7.55
N VAL A 237 10.70 -11.52 8.68
CA VAL A 237 10.90 -12.53 9.75
C VAL A 237 10.53 -13.92 9.26
N GLN A 238 9.41 -14.07 8.54
CA GLN A 238 8.98 -15.36 7.97
C GLN A 238 9.95 -15.87 6.90
N GLU A 239 10.54 -14.97 6.12
CA GLU A 239 11.58 -15.27 5.13
C GLU A 239 12.96 -15.52 5.76
N GLY A 240 13.09 -15.39 7.09
CA GLY A 240 14.33 -15.64 7.84
C GLY A 240 15.40 -14.55 7.65
N LEU A 241 15.04 -13.41 7.08
CA LEU A 241 15.98 -12.32 6.75
C LEU A 241 16.33 -11.46 7.97
N ILE A 242 15.38 -11.31 8.90
CA ILE A 242 15.58 -10.61 10.17
C ILE A 242 14.96 -11.40 11.32
N SER A 243 15.51 -11.25 12.52
CA SER A 243 14.93 -11.81 13.73
C SER A 243 13.72 -10.99 14.21
N MET A 244 12.83 -11.63 14.97
CA MET A 244 11.69 -10.95 15.61
C MET A 244 12.11 -9.77 16.49
N LYS A 245 13.28 -9.88 17.13
CA LYS A 245 13.86 -8.82 17.97
C LYS A 245 14.34 -7.61 17.14
N GLU A 246 14.89 -7.85 15.95
CA GLU A 246 15.30 -6.78 15.02
C GLU A 246 14.09 -6.08 14.40
N ALA A 247 13.06 -6.87 14.02
CA ALA A 247 11.79 -6.35 13.57
C ALA A 247 11.13 -5.43 14.61
N ALA A 248 11.08 -5.84 15.89
CA ALA A 248 10.52 -5.03 16.95
C ALA A 248 11.25 -3.68 17.15
N LYS A 249 12.60 -3.70 17.08
CA LYS A 249 13.42 -2.48 17.15
C LYS A 249 13.13 -1.53 15.99
N LEU A 250 13.00 -2.06 14.77
CA LEU A 250 12.66 -1.26 13.59
C LEU A 250 11.28 -0.65 13.71
N LEU A 251 10.29 -1.43 14.17
CA LEU A 251 8.92 -0.95 14.32
C LEU A 251 8.83 0.18 15.36
N LYS A 252 9.49 0.02 16.51
CA LYS A 252 9.58 1.07 17.54
C LYS A 252 10.28 2.34 17.04
N TYR A 253 11.29 2.18 16.19
CA TYR A 253 11.96 3.31 15.54
C TYR A 253 11.02 4.03 14.56
N ILE A 254 10.29 3.29 13.73
CA ILE A 254 9.34 3.88 12.78
C ILE A 254 8.28 4.66 13.56
N ASP A 255 7.62 4.01 14.52
CA ASP A 255 6.58 4.61 15.34
C ASP A 255 7.03 5.93 15.99
N LYS A 256 8.19 5.93 16.67
CA LYS A 256 8.76 7.11 17.32
C LYS A 256 8.97 8.31 16.38
N TYR A 257 9.41 8.06 15.14
CA TYR A 257 9.75 9.15 14.21
C TYR A 257 8.64 9.42 13.18
N THR A 258 7.58 8.61 13.15
CA THR A 258 6.34 8.89 12.43
C THR A 258 5.32 9.64 13.29
N ASP A 259 5.34 9.48 14.62
CA ASP A 259 4.34 10.03 15.55
C ASP A 259 4.70 11.43 16.13
N GLY A 260 5.77 12.05 15.62
CA GLY A 260 6.24 13.37 16.07
C GLY A 260 5.84 14.50 15.13
N SER A 261 4.73 15.19 15.44
CA SER A 261 4.57 16.64 15.21
C SER A 261 4.88 17.19 13.81
N ALA A 262 4.78 16.41 12.76
CA ALA A 262 4.64 16.94 11.41
C ALA A 262 3.14 17.18 11.19
N GLN A 263 2.66 18.33 11.66
CA GLN A 263 1.79 19.12 10.77
C GLN A 263 2.40 18.97 9.39
N GLU A 264 1.59 18.63 8.39
CA GLU A 264 1.98 18.60 6.99
C GLU A 264 2.73 19.89 6.64
N SER A 265 4.04 19.93 6.91
CA SER A 265 4.87 21.05 6.54
C SER A 265 5.00 20.88 5.04
N PRO A 266 4.48 21.83 4.24
CA PRO A 266 4.45 21.71 2.79
C PRO A 266 5.86 21.65 2.18
N ASP A 267 6.88 21.97 2.98
CA ASP A 267 8.27 21.86 2.61
C ASP A 267 8.73 20.40 2.71
N ASN A 268 8.57 19.67 1.60
CA ASN A 268 9.25 18.40 1.35
C ASN A 268 10.78 18.61 1.23
N SER A 269 11.42 19.13 2.29
CA SER A 269 12.85 19.43 2.33
C SER A 269 13.67 18.24 2.81
N LEU A 270 14.96 18.21 2.44
CA LEU A 270 15.89 17.18 2.92
C LEU A 270 16.03 17.24 4.45
N LEU A 271 15.98 18.45 5.03
CA LEU A 271 16.05 18.67 6.47
C LEU A 271 14.92 17.96 7.22
N ASP A 272 13.69 18.09 6.71
CA ASP A 272 12.53 17.45 7.33
C ASP A 272 12.57 15.92 7.16
N PHE A 273 13.06 15.43 6.03
CA PHE A 273 13.32 14.00 5.85
C PHE A 273 14.35 13.47 6.86
N LEU A 274 15.46 14.18 7.05
CA LEU A 274 16.53 13.81 7.99
C LEU A 274 16.10 13.84 9.46
N ARG A 275 15.15 14.72 9.83
CA ARG A 275 14.53 14.74 11.16
C ARG A 275 13.65 13.51 11.37
N GLN A 276 12.87 13.14 10.37
CA GLN A 276 12.00 11.96 10.40
C GLN A 276 12.76 10.64 10.32
N THR A 277 14.04 10.65 9.94
CA THR A 277 14.92 9.49 10.09
C THR A 277 15.65 9.46 11.43
N GLY A 278 15.45 10.48 12.27
CA GLY A 278 16.20 10.66 13.50
C GLY A 278 17.72 10.65 13.30
N LEU A 279 18.20 10.95 12.09
CA LEU A 279 19.61 11.20 11.81
C LEU A 279 19.99 12.61 12.29
N LEU A 280 19.02 13.53 12.17
CA LEU A 280 19.04 14.84 12.79
C LEU A 280 18.11 14.87 14.00
N ASP A 281 18.69 14.65 15.18
CA ASP A 281 18.01 14.90 16.44
C ASP A 281 17.97 16.41 16.77
N ALA A 282 17.23 16.77 17.82
CA ALA A 282 17.08 18.17 18.23
C ALA A 282 18.43 18.84 18.55
N LYS A 283 19.44 18.09 18.99
CA LYS A 283 20.77 18.61 19.32
C LYS A 283 21.57 18.92 18.05
N ARG A 284 21.62 17.98 17.11
CA ARG A 284 22.29 18.14 15.80
C ARG A 284 21.62 19.24 14.98
N CYS A 285 20.29 19.36 15.04
CA CYS A 285 19.56 20.47 14.42
C CYS A 285 20.02 21.83 14.96
N ARG A 286 20.04 22.03 16.28
CA ARG A 286 20.48 23.32 16.87
C ARG A 286 21.88 23.70 16.41
N GLN A 287 22.81 22.75 16.42
CA GLN A 287 24.17 22.97 15.95
C GLN A 287 24.28 23.36 14.47
N LEU A 288 23.30 22.98 13.63
CA LEU A 288 23.25 23.40 12.24
C LEU A 288 22.63 24.80 12.08
N PHE A 289 21.59 25.12 12.87
CA PHE A 289 20.95 26.44 12.84
C PHE A 289 21.83 27.57 13.40
N ASP A 290 22.77 27.24 14.29
CA ASP A 290 23.69 28.24 14.85
C ASP A 290 24.75 28.71 13.83
N GLU A 291 24.93 27.99 12.72
CA GLU A 291 26.05 28.19 11.80
C GLU A 291 25.69 28.32 10.31
N LEU A 292 24.53 27.82 9.88
CA LEU A 292 24.08 27.91 8.49
C LEU A 292 22.95 28.93 8.35
N GLU A 293 22.96 29.66 7.24
CA GLU A 293 21.82 30.52 6.90
C GLU A 293 20.59 29.68 6.52
N GLU A 294 19.40 30.26 6.70
CA GLU A 294 18.13 29.59 6.39
C GLU A 294 18.02 29.18 4.91
N THR A 295 18.70 29.91 4.02
CA THR A 295 18.81 29.63 2.58
C THR A 295 19.67 28.39 2.29
N GLU A 296 20.75 28.19 3.05
CA GLU A 296 21.67 27.05 2.90
C GLU A 296 21.05 25.75 3.44
N LEU A 297 20.22 25.86 4.48
CA LEU A 297 19.46 24.73 5.03
C LEU A 297 18.39 24.20 4.07
N LYS A 298 17.94 25.02 3.11
CA LYS A 298 16.97 24.62 2.07
C LYS A 298 17.64 23.96 0.86
N ASP A 299 18.94 24.19 0.63
CA ASP A 299 19.68 23.54 -0.45
C ASP A 299 20.16 22.14 -0.03
N PRO A 300 19.65 21.05 -0.66
CA PRO A 300 20.00 19.69 -0.28
C PRO A 300 21.48 19.37 -0.48
N ALA A 301 22.16 20.00 -1.46
CA ALA A 301 23.59 19.76 -1.69
C ALA A 301 24.44 20.38 -0.58
N ARG A 302 24.15 21.63 -0.22
CA ARG A 302 24.82 22.35 0.87
C ARG A 302 24.57 21.69 2.22
N LEU A 303 23.33 21.30 2.50
CA LEU A 303 23.00 20.58 3.73
C LEU A 303 23.76 19.25 3.81
N THR A 304 23.86 18.49 2.71
CA THR A 304 24.62 17.22 2.68
C THR A 304 26.10 17.45 2.94
N GLU A 305 26.71 18.47 2.33
CA GLU A 305 28.12 18.84 2.53
C GLU A 305 28.41 19.25 3.99
N ALA A 306 27.53 20.05 4.58
CA ALA A 306 27.62 20.44 5.99
C ALA A 306 27.50 19.26 6.96
N LEU A 307 26.69 18.25 6.62
CA LEU A 307 26.55 17.03 7.42
C LEU A 307 27.79 16.13 7.30
N LEU A 308 28.30 15.92 6.09
CA LEU A 308 29.46 15.06 5.83
C LEU A 308 30.75 15.62 6.46
N SER A 309 30.90 16.93 6.51
CA SER A 309 32.06 17.57 7.15
C SER A 309 32.08 17.36 8.67
N ARG A 310 30.90 17.34 9.32
CA ARG A 310 30.74 17.23 10.78
C ARG A 310 30.66 15.79 11.29
N TYR A 311 29.83 14.97 10.66
CA TYR A 311 29.48 13.64 11.16
C TYR A 311 30.14 12.58 10.29
N ARG A 312 31.48 12.56 10.31
CA ARG A 312 32.27 11.61 9.49
C ARG A 312 31.94 10.15 9.80
N GLU A 313 31.53 9.84 11.03
CA GLU A 313 31.11 8.50 11.45
C GLU A 313 29.80 8.04 10.77
N ASP A 314 28.93 8.98 10.39
CA ASP A 314 27.62 8.71 9.78
C ASP A 314 27.63 8.86 8.24
N THR A 315 28.82 8.93 7.62
CA THR A 315 29.00 9.23 6.19
C THR A 315 28.08 8.41 5.27
N GLU A 316 27.98 7.10 5.50
CA GLU A 316 27.15 6.21 4.67
C GLU A 316 25.65 6.41 4.90
N LEU A 317 25.23 6.71 6.14
CA LEU A 317 23.85 7.02 6.46
C LEU A 317 23.43 8.37 5.86
N ILE A 318 24.30 9.37 5.90
CA ILE A 318 24.04 10.70 5.32
C ILE A 318 23.87 10.57 3.81
N LYS A 319 24.80 9.92 3.10
CA LYS A 319 24.69 9.66 1.66
C LYS A 319 23.39 8.91 1.33
N SER A 320 23.07 7.87 2.11
CA SER A 320 21.86 7.08 1.90
C SER A 320 20.59 7.89 2.10
N ALA A 321 20.53 8.75 3.13
CA ALA A 321 19.40 9.66 3.34
C ALA A 321 19.23 10.62 2.17
N THR A 322 20.32 11.20 1.65
CA THR A 322 20.28 12.10 0.49
C THR A 322 19.77 11.38 -0.76
N VAL A 323 20.21 10.14 -1.01
CA VAL A 323 19.72 9.31 -2.13
C VAL A 323 18.23 9.00 -1.97
N LEU A 324 17.79 8.56 -0.79
CA LEU A 324 16.39 8.23 -0.52
C LEU A 324 15.48 9.46 -0.69
N TYR A 325 15.95 10.64 -0.25
CA TYR A 325 15.27 11.90 -0.50
C TYR A 325 15.15 12.22 -1.99
N GLN A 326 16.21 12.04 -2.79
CA GLN A 326 16.14 12.23 -4.25
C GLN A 326 15.15 11.27 -4.91
N LEU A 327 15.10 10.01 -4.46
CA LEU A 327 14.11 9.03 -4.94
C LEU A 327 12.67 9.43 -4.60
N LEU A 328 12.48 10.06 -3.44
CA LEU A 328 11.20 10.63 -3.01
C LEU A 328 10.78 11.81 -3.91
N GLN A 329 11.69 12.73 -4.21
CA GLN A 329 11.44 13.86 -5.11
C GLN A 329 11.10 13.40 -6.54
N THR A 330 11.77 12.35 -7.01
CA THR A 330 11.51 11.75 -8.33
C THR A 330 10.31 10.80 -8.36
N LYS A 331 9.58 10.66 -7.22
CA LYS A 331 8.41 9.78 -7.06
C LYS A 331 8.71 8.30 -7.38
N LYS A 332 9.98 7.90 -7.34
CA LYS A 332 10.42 6.51 -7.50
C LYS A 332 10.23 5.70 -6.22
N LEU A 333 10.12 6.39 -5.09
CA LEU A 333 9.92 5.82 -3.77
C LEU A 333 8.89 6.69 -3.04
N ASN A 334 7.97 6.08 -2.29
CA ASN A 334 7.11 6.85 -1.38
C ASN A 334 7.85 7.13 -0.05
N ARG A 335 7.27 8.00 0.77
CA ARG A 335 7.91 8.48 2.01
C ARG A 335 8.12 7.36 3.01
N GLU A 336 7.14 6.47 3.13
CA GLU A 336 7.16 5.38 4.09
C GLU A 336 8.19 4.30 3.69
N GLU A 337 8.33 3.99 2.40
CA GLU A 337 9.38 3.12 1.86
C GLU A 337 10.76 3.72 2.12
N ALA A 338 10.92 5.04 1.95
CA ALA A 338 12.17 5.74 2.22
C ALA A 338 12.56 5.64 3.70
N LEU A 339 11.62 5.86 4.63
CA LEU A 339 11.86 5.77 6.07
C LEU A 339 12.19 4.34 6.51
N LEU A 340 11.47 3.36 5.98
CA LEU A 340 11.71 1.95 6.27
C LEU A 340 13.09 1.52 5.75
N THR A 341 13.43 1.88 4.52
CA THR A 341 14.74 1.60 3.90
C THR A 341 15.87 2.24 4.71
N PHE A 342 15.68 3.49 5.14
CA PHE A 342 16.66 4.15 6.01
C PHE A 342 16.79 3.45 7.36
N GLY A 343 15.69 3.00 7.96
CA GLY A 343 15.71 2.19 9.18
C GLY A 343 16.58 0.96 9.05
N PHE A 344 16.42 0.18 7.97
CA PHE A 344 17.26 -1.00 7.72
C PHE A 344 18.76 -0.66 7.66
N LEU A 345 19.12 0.43 7.00
CA LEU A 345 20.50 0.89 6.91
C LEU A 345 21.04 1.33 8.27
N LYS A 346 20.26 2.11 9.03
CA LYS A 346 20.61 2.61 10.36
C LYS A 346 20.92 1.50 11.35
N PHE A 347 20.18 0.40 11.31
CA PHE A 347 20.40 -0.74 12.20
C PHE A 347 21.36 -1.80 11.64
N GLY A 348 21.99 -1.55 10.48
CA GLY A 348 22.95 -2.49 9.87
C GLY A 348 22.32 -3.80 9.43
N LEU A 349 21.01 -3.77 9.12
CA LEU A 349 20.21 -4.94 8.72
C LEU A 349 20.16 -5.12 7.20
N ALA A 350 20.63 -4.14 6.43
CA ALA A 350 20.92 -4.33 5.03
C ALA A 350 22.19 -5.17 4.89
N ARG A 351 22.06 -6.45 4.53
CA ARG A 351 23.19 -7.25 4.04
C ARG A 351 22.98 -7.60 2.56
N SER A 352 24.00 -7.21 1.78
CA SER A 352 24.42 -7.67 0.44
C SER A 352 23.35 -8.02 -0.57
#